data_AF-A0A830EC62-F1
#
_entry.id   AF-A0A830EC62-F1
#
_cell.length_a   1.000
_cell.length_b   1.000
_cell.length_c   1.000
_cell.angle_alpha   90.00
_cell.angle_beta   90.00
_cell.angle_gamma   90.00
#
_symmetry.space_group_name_H-M   'P 1'
#
loop_
_entity.id
_entity.type
_entity.pdbx_description
1 polymer ?
#
loop_
_entity_poly.entity_id
_entity_poly.type
_entity_poly.pdbx_seq_one_letter_code
_entity_poly.pdbx_strand_id
1 'polypeptide(L)'
;MMRLWFLVFHAEPRDLVFNRNAVIGAAEVWVDVGNCLVGVGGVDYVVVGVGVLSKLVDAAREGFRARTAYPPMLMNSTSYFLAKLGLPRYMYKVIAADPWVVPFKAVGDLGLVRNIAYLHGILELVRGWGRVGRKTSYTIHALLRASGYNADEGLASRARLPMPCRLRLT
;
A
#
# COMPACT_ATOMS: atom_id res chain seq x y z
N MET A 1 -17.08 4.50 -11.09
CA MET A 1 -16.29 3.40 -10.51
C MET A 1 -15.06 3.17 -11.38
N MET A 2 -13.86 3.23 -10.81
CA MET A 2 -12.58 3.07 -11.50
C MET A 2 -12.00 1.69 -11.19
N ARG A 3 -11.43 1.02 -12.20
CA ARG A 3 -10.74 -0.27 -12.05
C ARG A 3 -9.26 -0.10 -12.39
N LEU A 4 -8.38 -0.61 -11.53
CA LEU A 4 -6.94 -0.47 -11.70
C LEU A 4 -6.22 -1.77 -11.33
N TRP A 5 -5.14 -2.08 -12.04
CA TRP A 5 -4.25 -3.19 -11.69
C TRP A 5 -3.04 -2.68 -10.94
N PHE A 6 -2.77 -3.25 -9.77
CA PHE A 6 -1.64 -2.88 -8.93
C PHE A 6 -0.62 -4.01 -8.91
N LEU A 7 0.60 -3.70 -9.35
CA LEU A 7 1.77 -4.50 -9.02
C LEU A 7 2.18 -4.20 -7.58
N VAL A 8 2.10 -5.22 -6.73
CA VAL A 8 2.34 -5.17 -5.30
C VAL A 8 3.58 -5.97 -4.96
N PHE A 9 4.33 -5.53 -3.96
CA PHE A 9 5.38 -6.34 -3.36
C PHE A 9 5.52 -6.09 -1.86
N HIS A 10 6.07 -7.08 -1.18
CA HIS A 10 6.45 -7.00 0.23
C HIS A 10 7.68 -7.86 0.49
N ALA A 11 8.59 -7.35 1.31
CA ALA A 11 9.69 -8.12 1.86
C ALA A 11 9.90 -7.65 3.29
N GLU A 12 9.97 -8.57 4.23
CA GLU A 12 10.25 -8.17 5.60
C GLU A 12 11.69 -7.66 5.71
N PRO A 13 11.99 -6.71 6.62
CA PRO A 13 13.34 -6.20 6.79
C PRO A 13 14.38 -7.30 7.03
N ARG A 14 14.02 -8.37 7.77
CA ARG A 14 14.90 -9.52 7.99
C ARG A 14 15.23 -10.23 6.68
N ASP A 15 14.27 -10.39 5.78
CA ASP A 15 14.47 -11.09 4.51
C ASP A 15 15.31 -10.26 3.56
N LEU A 16 15.20 -8.93 3.62
CA LEU A 16 16.08 -8.01 2.91
C LEU A 16 17.53 -8.08 3.40
N VAL A 17 17.74 -8.26 4.71
CA VAL A 17 19.09 -8.41 5.31
C VAL A 17 19.71 -9.76 4.96
N PHE A 18 18.93 -10.84 5.06
CA PHE A 18 19.42 -12.21 4.86
C PHE A 18 19.24 -12.73 3.43
N ASN A 19 18.91 -11.84 2.48
CA ASN A 19 18.69 -12.15 1.07
C ASN A 19 17.74 -13.36 0.86
N ARG A 20 16.62 -13.37 1.59
CA ARG A 20 15.63 -14.46 1.56
C ARG A 20 14.55 -14.17 0.51
N ASN A 21 13.29 -14.16 0.94
CA ASN A 21 12.13 -14.12 0.06
C ASN A 21 11.44 -12.75 0.08
N ALA A 22 10.78 -12.44 -1.02
CA ALA A 22 9.82 -11.37 -1.18
C ALA A 22 8.54 -11.95 -1.79
N VAL A 23 7.41 -11.37 -1.42
CA VAL A 23 6.13 -11.64 -2.05
C VAL A 23 5.92 -10.58 -3.13
N ILE A 24 5.61 -11.00 -4.36
CA ILE A 24 5.19 -10.12 -5.45
C ILE A 24 3.80 -10.57 -5.88
N GLY A 25 2.90 -9.63 -6.15
CA GLY A 25 1.58 -9.97 -6.65
C GLY A 25 0.99 -8.90 -7.56
N ALA A 26 -0.05 -9.30 -8.28
CA ALA A 26 -0.91 -8.42 -9.05
C ALA A 26 -2.31 -8.49 -8.45
N ALA A 27 -2.96 -7.34 -8.30
CA ALA A 27 -4.30 -7.26 -7.75
C ALA A 27 -5.15 -6.25 -8.54
N GLU A 28 -6.38 -6.65 -8.89
CA GLU A 28 -7.41 -5.75 -9.40
C GLU A 28 -8.01 -4.98 -8.23
N VAL A 29 -8.07 -3.65 -8.35
CA VAL A 29 -8.63 -2.76 -7.35
C VAL A 29 -9.75 -1.93 -7.95
N TRP A 30 -10.88 -1.93 -7.27
CA TRP A 30 -12.04 -1.14 -7.62
C TRP A 30 -12.21 0.03 -6.65
N VAL A 31 -12.44 1.21 -7.19
CA VAL A 31 -12.62 2.44 -6.40
C VAL A 31 -13.87 3.18 -6.84
N ASP A 32 -14.76 3.45 -5.89
CA ASP A 32 -15.89 4.36 -6.03
C ASP A 32 -15.74 5.55 -5.07
N VAL A 33 -15.43 6.70 -5.65
CA VAL A 33 -15.20 7.97 -4.95
C VAL A 33 -16.47 8.50 -4.29
N GLY A 34 -17.65 8.29 -4.89
CA GLY A 34 -18.93 8.79 -4.38
C GLY A 34 -19.46 7.95 -3.22
N ASN A 35 -19.35 6.63 -3.34
CA ASN A 35 -19.81 5.68 -2.30
C ASN A 35 -18.73 5.32 -1.27
N CYS A 36 -17.51 5.85 -1.42
CA CYS A 36 -16.36 5.57 -0.56
C CYS A 36 -16.06 4.07 -0.43
N LEU A 37 -16.15 3.39 -1.56
CA LEU A 37 -16.02 1.96 -1.66
C LEU A 37 -14.69 1.63 -2.31
N VAL A 38 -13.94 0.76 -1.65
CA VAL A 38 -12.71 0.18 -2.18
C VAL A 38 -12.86 -1.34 -2.07
N GLY A 39 -12.70 -2.01 -3.20
CA GLY A 39 -12.69 -3.47 -3.25
C GLY A 39 -11.43 -3.98 -3.92
N VAL A 40 -11.06 -5.22 -3.61
CA VAL A 40 -9.92 -5.89 -4.22
C VAL A 40 -10.32 -7.28 -4.68
N GLY A 41 -10.13 -7.57 -5.96
CA GLY A 41 -10.29 -8.91 -6.53
C GLY A 41 -9.19 -9.22 -7.50
N GLY A 42 -9.32 -10.35 -8.21
CA GLY A 42 -8.31 -10.83 -9.15
C GLY A 42 -6.90 -10.74 -8.56
N VAL A 43 -6.60 -11.54 -7.53
CA VAL A 43 -5.32 -11.47 -6.81
C VAL A 43 -4.50 -12.70 -7.12
N ASP A 44 -3.37 -12.49 -7.78
CA ASP A 44 -2.35 -13.50 -8.01
C ASP A 44 -1.05 -13.07 -7.33
N TYR A 45 -0.29 -14.03 -6.83
CA TYR A 45 0.99 -13.76 -6.20
C TYR A 45 1.99 -14.89 -6.38
N VAL A 46 3.25 -14.54 -6.16
CA VAL A 46 4.41 -15.43 -6.23
C VAL A 46 5.40 -15.02 -5.15
N VAL A 47 6.05 -16.02 -4.55
CA VAL A 47 7.18 -15.83 -3.64
C VAL A 47 8.47 -15.99 -4.43
N VAL A 48 9.34 -14.99 -4.36
CA VAL A 48 10.60 -14.94 -5.11
C VAL A 48 11.76 -14.61 -4.17
N GLY A 49 13.01 -14.87 -4.59
CA GLY A 49 14.16 -14.33 -3.88
C GLY A 49 14.22 -12.80 -3.95
N VAL A 50 14.64 -12.11 -2.89
CA VAL A 50 14.64 -10.63 -2.84
C VAL A 50 15.48 -9.99 -3.95
N GLY A 51 16.49 -10.69 -4.49
CA GLY A 51 17.27 -10.22 -5.65
C GLY A 51 16.41 -9.95 -6.89
N VAL A 52 15.25 -10.59 -7.02
CA VAL A 52 14.29 -10.37 -8.11
C VAL A 52 13.62 -8.99 -8.02
N LEU A 53 13.55 -8.38 -6.83
CA LEU A 53 12.96 -7.04 -6.66
C LEU A 53 13.71 -5.96 -7.43
N SER A 54 15.00 -6.16 -7.73
CA SER A 54 15.77 -5.27 -8.61
C SER A 54 15.17 -5.19 -10.02
N LYS A 55 14.45 -6.22 -10.48
CA LYS A 55 13.77 -6.23 -11.79
C LYS A 55 12.46 -5.43 -11.80
N LEU A 56 11.92 -5.05 -10.63
CA LEU A 56 10.80 -4.11 -10.58
C LEU A 56 11.17 -2.72 -11.13
N VAL A 57 12.47 -2.44 -11.28
CA VAL A 57 12.99 -1.24 -11.94
C VAL A 57 12.49 -1.14 -13.39
N ASP A 58 12.39 -2.26 -14.11
CA ASP A 58 11.98 -2.25 -15.51
C ASP A 58 10.50 -1.86 -15.62
N ALA A 59 9.64 -2.45 -14.77
CA ALA A 59 8.25 -2.03 -14.65
C ALA A 59 8.13 -0.53 -14.26
N ALA A 60 8.98 -0.05 -13.35
CA ALA A 60 9.00 1.37 -12.97
C ALA A 60 9.40 2.31 -14.10
N ARG A 61 10.33 1.89 -14.98
CA ARG A 61 10.75 2.65 -16.17
C ARG A 61 9.66 2.73 -17.23
N GLU A 62 8.82 1.70 -17.34
CA GLU A 62 7.63 1.69 -18.19
C GLU A 62 6.45 2.50 -17.59
N GLY A 63 6.67 3.16 -16.44
CA GLY A 63 5.68 4.01 -15.78
C GLY A 63 4.86 3.30 -14.70
N PHE A 64 5.07 2.00 -14.47
CA PHE A 64 4.40 1.23 -13.43
C PHE A 64 5.13 1.33 -12.10
N ARG A 65 4.65 2.16 -11.18
CA ARG A 65 5.21 2.19 -9.82
C ARG A 65 4.66 1.04 -8.98
N ALA A 66 5.55 0.09 -8.65
CA ALA A 66 5.26 -0.99 -7.71
C ALA A 66 4.80 -0.43 -6.35
N ARG A 67 3.91 -1.16 -5.69
CA ARG A 67 3.18 -0.71 -4.50
C ARG A 67 3.50 -1.58 -3.30
N THR A 68 3.75 -0.96 -2.17
CA THR A 68 4.06 -1.66 -0.93
C THR A 68 3.47 -0.93 0.28
N ALA A 69 3.47 -1.55 1.44
CA ALA A 69 3.07 -0.92 2.70
C ALA A 69 3.91 -1.47 3.83
N TYR A 70 4.33 -0.57 4.74
CA TYR A 70 5.12 -0.93 5.90
C TYR A 70 4.69 -0.08 7.11
N PRO A 71 4.78 -0.62 8.34
CA PRO A 71 4.68 0.17 9.54
C PRO A 71 5.64 1.38 9.48
N PRO A 72 5.23 2.57 9.95
CA PRO A 72 6.06 3.78 9.91
C PRO A 72 7.48 3.57 10.47
N MET A 73 7.61 2.80 11.55
CA MET A 73 8.88 2.47 12.21
C MET A 73 9.86 1.67 11.33
N LEU A 74 9.36 0.90 10.36
CA LEU A 74 10.17 0.08 9.46
C LEU A 74 10.46 0.77 8.12
N MET A 75 9.85 1.93 7.86
CA MET A 75 9.90 2.55 6.55
C MET A 75 11.31 2.98 6.14
N ASN A 76 12.09 3.55 7.07
CA ASN A 76 13.46 3.99 6.79
C ASN A 76 14.41 2.82 6.54
N SER A 77 14.38 1.80 7.41
CA SER A 77 15.24 0.62 7.28
C SER A 77 14.91 -0.17 6.01
N THR A 78 13.63 -0.41 5.74
CA THR A 78 13.19 -1.10 4.52
C THR A 78 13.59 -0.33 3.27
N SER A 79 13.40 0.99 3.26
CA SER A 79 13.78 1.83 2.12
C SER A 79 15.29 1.81 1.86
N TYR A 80 16.10 1.79 2.92
CA TYR A 80 17.56 1.70 2.82
C TYR A 80 18.00 0.38 2.19
N PHE A 81 17.47 -0.76 2.64
CA PHE A 81 17.85 -2.06 2.08
C PHE A 81 17.35 -2.26 0.65
N LEU A 82 16.13 -1.82 0.34
CA LEU A 82 15.63 -1.84 -1.04
C LEU A 82 16.50 -0.99 -1.98
N ALA A 83 16.96 0.17 -1.53
CA ALA A 83 17.87 1.00 -2.32
C ALA A 83 19.22 0.30 -2.59
N LYS A 84 19.76 -0.44 -1.60
CA LYS A 84 20.96 -1.27 -1.81
C LYS A 84 20.75 -2.40 -2.82
N LEU A 85 19.52 -2.91 -2.95
CA LEU A 85 19.14 -3.89 -3.95
C LEU A 85 18.82 -3.27 -5.33
N GLY A 86 19.12 -1.98 -5.53
CA GLY A 86 18.89 -1.29 -6.80
C GLY A 86 17.48 -0.73 -6.98
N LEU A 87 16.64 -0.74 -5.93
CA LEU A 87 15.28 -0.22 -5.96
C LEU A 87 15.15 1.02 -5.04
N PRO A 88 15.57 2.21 -5.48
CA PRO A 88 15.49 3.44 -4.68
C PRO A 88 14.05 3.89 -4.45
N ARG A 89 13.86 4.68 -3.39
CA ARG A 89 12.54 5.08 -2.86
C ARG A 89 11.58 5.69 -3.88
N TYR A 90 12.08 6.39 -4.91
CA TYR A 90 11.23 7.05 -5.91
C TYR A 90 10.58 6.08 -6.91
N MET A 91 11.07 4.85 -7.01
CA MET A 91 10.58 3.84 -7.97
C MET A 91 9.33 3.09 -7.50
N TYR A 92 9.01 3.14 -6.20
CA TYR A 92 7.81 2.51 -5.65
C TYR A 92 6.98 3.49 -4.82
N LYS A 93 5.71 3.15 -4.64
CA LYS A 93 4.81 3.84 -3.70
C LYS A 93 4.70 3.00 -2.44
N VAL A 94 4.93 3.61 -1.27
CA VAL A 94 4.67 3.00 0.04
C VAL A 94 3.59 3.78 0.78
N ILE A 95 2.73 3.04 1.48
CA ILE A 95 1.82 3.57 2.49
C ILE A 95 2.38 3.21 3.86
N ALA A 96 2.38 4.17 4.77
CA ALA A 96 2.90 4.03 6.12
C ALA A 96 1.85 3.37 7.04
N ALA A 97 1.49 2.12 6.72
CA ALA A 97 0.54 1.31 7.49
C ALA A 97 1.04 -0.13 7.54
N ASP A 98 0.73 -0.84 8.63
CA ASP A 98 1.05 -2.27 8.72
C ASP A 98 0.07 -3.07 7.85
N PRO A 99 0.53 -3.70 6.75
CA PRO A 99 -0.35 -4.47 5.88
C PRO A 99 -0.84 -5.77 6.54
N TRP A 100 -0.34 -6.17 7.70
CA TRP A 100 -0.81 -7.36 8.40
C TRP A 100 -2.05 -7.11 9.27
N VAL A 101 -2.40 -5.84 9.53
CA VAL A 101 -3.43 -5.41 10.50
C VAL A 101 -4.59 -4.64 9.83
N VAL A 102 -4.61 -4.56 8.50
CA VAL A 102 -5.64 -3.81 7.74
C VAL A 102 -6.79 -4.74 7.34
N PRO A 103 -7.87 -4.27 6.68
CA PRO A 103 -9.23 -4.77 6.93
C PRO A 103 -9.45 -6.27 6.71
N PHE A 104 -8.64 -6.92 5.88
CA PHE A 104 -8.62 -8.37 5.78
C PHE A 104 -7.52 -8.89 6.71
N LYS A 105 -7.85 -9.76 7.67
CA LYS A 105 -6.81 -10.41 8.48
C LYS A 105 -5.81 -11.07 7.52
N ALA A 106 -4.56 -10.60 7.51
CA ALA A 106 -3.55 -11.06 6.57
C ALA A 106 -3.10 -12.48 6.94
N VAL A 107 -3.91 -13.46 6.55
CA VAL A 107 -3.57 -14.87 6.68
C VAL A 107 -2.79 -15.26 5.43
N GLY A 108 -1.47 -15.39 5.59
CA GLY A 108 -0.54 -15.74 4.51
C GLY A 108 -0.34 -14.63 3.46
N ASP A 109 0.42 -14.98 2.43
CA ASP A 109 0.91 -14.06 1.40
C ASP A 109 -0.21 -13.45 0.55
N LEU A 110 -1.28 -14.21 0.28
CA LEU A 110 -2.45 -13.71 -0.43
C LEU A 110 -3.13 -12.55 0.32
N GLY A 111 -3.32 -12.72 1.63
CA GLY A 111 -3.93 -11.70 2.49
C GLY A 111 -3.07 -10.43 2.53
N LEU A 112 -1.75 -10.60 2.62
CA LEU A 112 -0.78 -9.52 2.54
C LEU A 112 -0.86 -8.73 1.24
N VAL A 113 -0.86 -9.40 0.07
CA VAL A 113 -0.98 -8.74 -1.25
C VAL A 113 -2.31 -7.99 -1.36
N ARG A 114 -3.41 -8.63 -0.97
CA ARG A 114 -4.74 -8.01 -0.96
C ARG A 114 -4.78 -6.75 -0.09
N ASN A 115 -4.16 -6.80 1.09
CA ASN A 115 -4.11 -5.68 2.02
C ASN A 115 -3.30 -4.49 1.50
N ILE A 116 -2.13 -4.75 0.89
CA ILE A 116 -1.35 -3.69 0.26
C ILE A 116 -2.16 -3.08 -0.89
N ALA A 117 -2.75 -3.90 -1.75
CA ALA A 117 -3.59 -3.42 -2.85
C ALA A 117 -4.74 -2.53 -2.35
N TYR A 118 -5.42 -2.98 -1.29
CA TYR A 118 -6.51 -2.24 -0.65
C TYR A 118 -6.07 -0.86 -0.12
N LEU A 119 -4.96 -0.80 0.62
CA LEU A 119 -4.41 0.45 1.13
C LEU A 119 -4.12 1.44 -0.01
N HIS A 120 -3.56 0.94 -1.10
CA HIS A 120 -3.32 1.76 -2.29
C HIS A 120 -4.60 2.12 -3.03
N GLY A 121 -5.66 1.34 -2.91
CA GLY A 121 -7.01 1.68 -3.38
C GLY A 121 -7.57 2.88 -2.62
N ILE A 122 -7.38 2.92 -1.29
CA ILE A 122 -7.73 4.09 -0.47
C ILE A 122 -6.93 5.32 -0.90
N LEU A 123 -5.64 5.17 -1.21
CA LEU A 123 -4.84 6.28 -1.74
C LEU A 123 -5.44 6.85 -3.03
N GLU A 124 -5.89 5.99 -3.95
CA GLU A 124 -6.55 6.45 -5.18
C GLU A 124 -7.95 7.05 -4.92
N LEU A 125 -8.70 6.52 -3.94
CA LEU A 125 -9.95 7.11 -3.46
C LEU A 125 -9.74 8.56 -3.01
N VAL A 126 -8.75 8.78 -2.11
CA VAL A 126 -8.43 10.10 -1.58
C VAL A 126 -7.93 11.05 -2.67
N ARG A 127 -7.19 10.55 -3.66
CA ARG A 127 -6.78 11.34 -4.83
C ARG A 127 -7.95 11.73 -5.73
N GLY A 128 -8.94 10.85 -5.86
CA GLY A 128 -10.16 11.09 -6.61
C GLY A 128 -11.01 12.24 -6.05
N TRP A 129 -10.88 12.54 -4.76
CA TRP A 129 -11.50 13.73 -4.15
C TRP A 129 -10.81 15.07 -4.53
N GLY A 130 -9.79 15.04 -5.41
CA GLY A 130 -9.05 16.21 -5.86
C GLY A 130 -7.89 16.60 -4.93
N ARG A 131 -7.09 17.60 -5.35
CA ARG A 131 -6.06 18.25 -4.51
C ARG A 131 -6.75 19.10 -3.44
N VAL A 132 -7.48 18.47 -2.53
CA VAL A 132 -7.80 19.12 -1.27
C VAL A 132 -6.44 19.49 -0.67
N GLY A 133 -6.19 20.77 -0.35
CA GLY A 133 -4.90 21.33 0.09
C GLY A 133 -4.35 20.72 1.38
N ARG A 134 -4.16 19.40 1.39
CA ARG A 134 -4.05 18.49 2.51
C ARG A 134 -2.93 17.51 2.19
N LYS A 135 -2.22 17.08 3.22
CA LYS A 135 -1.32 15.93 3.07
C LYS A 135 -2.17 14.66 2.95
N THR A 136 -2.07 14.00 1.80
CA THR A 136 -2.79 12.75 1.49
C THR A 136 -2.62 11.69 2.58
N SER A 137 -1.43 11.61 3.19
CA SER A 137 -1.16 10.70 4.31
C SER A 137 -2.07 10.96 5.51
N TYR A 138 -2.28 12.23 5.92
CA TYR A 138 -3.14 12.56 7.06
C TYR A 138 -4.60 12.17 6.79
N THR A 139 -5.08 12.42 5.57
CA THR A 139 -6.45 12.05 5.17
C THR A 139 -6.65 10.53 5.12
N ILE A 140 -5.70 9.77 4.59
CA ILE A 140 -5.75 8.30 4.60
C ILE A 140 -5.84 7.77 6.03
N HIS A 141 -4.97 8.22 6.93
CA HIS A 141 -4.95 7.71 8.30
C HIS A 141 -6.17 8.16 9.13
N ALA A 142 -6.68 9.37 8.90
CA ALA A 142 -7.95 9.78 9.47
C ALA A 142 -9.08 8.85 9.01
N LEU A 143 -9.19 8.60 7.70
CA LEU A 143 -10.21 7.74 7.10
C LEU A 143 -10.16 6.31 7.64
N LEU A 144 -8.96 5.74 7.72
CA LEU A 144 -8.71 4.42 8.30
C LEU A 144 -9.16 4.39 9.77
N ARG A 145 -8.79 5.40 10.58
CA ARG A 145 -9.20 5.50 11.99
C ARG A 145 -10.72 5.57 12.15
N ALA A 146 -11.41 6.41 11.39
CA ALA A 146 -12.88 6.50 11.46
C ALA A 146 -13.60 5.23 11.02
N SER A 147 -12.93 4.39 10.24
CA SER A 147 -13.47 3.11 9.75
C SER A 147 -13.07 1.93 10.63
N GLY A 148 -12.31 2.16 11.72
CA GLY A 148 -11.86 1.12 12.64
C GLY A 148 -10.71 0.26 12.12
N TYR A 149 -9.96 0.75 11.12
CA TYR A 149 -8.80 0.05 10.56
C TYR A 149 -7.49 0.56 11.14
N ASN A 150 -6.42 -0.23 10.94
CA ASN A 150 -5.07 0.16 11.32
C ASN A 150 -4.71 1.54 10.73
N ALA A 151 -4.40 2.48 11.62
CA ALA A 151 -4.06 3.84 11.28
C ALA A 151 -2.93 4.34 12.20
N ASP A 152 -2.04 5.15 11.66
CA ASP A 152 -1.09 5.92 12.46
C ASP A 152 -1.86 7.04 13.18
N GLU A 153 -1.96 6.95 14.50
CA GLU A 153 -2.70 7.91 15.33
C GLU A 153 -2.13 9.34 15.24
N GLY A 154 -0.81 9.46 15.11
CA GLY A 154 -0.12 10.73 14.97
C GLY A 154 -0.43 11.41 13.64
N LEU A 155 -0.55 10.64 12.55
CA LEU A 155 -0.97 11.16 11.24
C LEU A 155 -2.48 11.43 11.20
N ALA A 156 -3.28 10.57 11.80
CA ALA A 156 -4.74 10.72 11.86
C ALA A 156 -5.16 11.98 12.64
N SER A 157 -4.53 12.25 13.79
CA SER A 157 -4.82 13.42 14.63
C SER A 157 -4.43 14.76 13.98
N ARG A 158 -3.53 14.75 12.98
CA ARG A 158 -3.14 15.95 12.22
C ARG A 158 -4.13 16.31 11.11
N ALA A 159 -5.12 15.46 10.83
CA ALA A 159 -6.19 15.79 9.89
C ALA A 159 -7.14 16.81 10.52
N ARG A 160 -7.26 18.00 9.91
CA ARG A 160 -8.00 19.15 10.48
C ARG A 160 -9.39 19.39 9.86
N LEU A 161 -10.02 18.39 9.24
CA LEU A 161 -11.28 18.59 8.52
C LEU A 161 -12.22 17.38 8.68
N PRO A 162 -13.55 17.59 8.62
CA PRO A 162 -14.51 16.50 8.67
C PRO A 162 -14.23 15.51 7.55
N MET A 163 -14.31 14.22 7.90
CA MET A 163 -14.09 13.15 6.94
C MET A 163 -15.32 13.03 6.05
N PRO A 164 -15.14 13.00 4.72
CA PRO A 164 -16.27 13.01 3.79
C PRO A 164 -17.13 11.74 3.87
N CYS A 165 -16.63 10.64 4.45
CA CYS A 165 -17.32 9.36 4.59
C CYS A 165 -16.51 8.36 5.42
N ARG A 166 -17.10 7.20 5.75
CA ARG A 166 -16.41 6.00 6.29
C ARG A 166 -16.18 4.99 5.17
N LEU A 167 -15.06 4.25 5.22
CA LEU A 167 -14.74 3.22 4.23
C LEU A 167 -15.70 2.04 4.32
N ARG A 168 -16.12 1.54 3.17
CA ARG A 168 -16.87 0.28 3.04
C ARG A 168 -16.00 -0.76 2.35
N LEU A 169 -16.02 -1.99 2.88
CA LEU A 169 -15.38 -3.16 2.27
C LEU A 169 -16.36 -3.86 1.35
N THR A 170 -15.86 -4.32 0.22
CA THR A 170 -16.56 -5.20 -0.72
C THR A 170 -15.59 -6.23 -1.25
#